data_AF-A0AAE1GZ82-F1
#
_entry.id   AF-A0AAE1GZ82-F1
#
_cell.length_a   1.000
_cell.length_b   1.000
_cell.length_c   1.000
_cell.angle_alpha   90.00
_cell.angle_beta   90.00
_cell.angle_gamma   90.00
#
_symmetry.space_group_name_H-M   'P 1'
#
loop_
_entity.id
_entity.type
_entity.pdbx_description
1 polymer ?
#
loop_
_entity_poly.entity_id
_entity_poly.type
_entity_poly.pdbx_seq_one_letter_code
_entity_poly.pdbx_strand_id
1 'polypeptide(L)'
;MLQGYKDTCEICLAKESTQRRGITVRPIVHSELNARVQVDLIDMQTCPDGDYRFIMVLQDHLAKFIHLRALTRKEAAQVADAIVPIFLDFGAPSILQSDNGREFANAVINSMQEMWPELRVVHGELF
;
A
#
# COMPACT_ATOMS: atom_id res chain seq x y z
N MET A 1 27.53 -26.76 22.52
CA MET A 1 28.69 -25.87 22.27
C MET A 1 28.25 -24.49 21.80
N LEU A 2 27.47 -24.36 20.72
CA LEU A 2 26.94 -23.05 20.26
C LEU A 2 26.00 -22.35 21.25
N GLN A 3 25.15 -23.10 21.96
CA GLN A 3 24.20 -22.50 22.90
C GLN A 3 24.90 -21.86 24.12
N GLY A 4 25.85 -22.58 24.74
CA GLY A 4 26.63 -22.02 25.86
C GLY A 4 27.53 -20.83 25.48
N TYR A 5 27.89 -20.68 24.20
CA TYR A 5 28.62 -19.50 23.72
C TYR A 5 27.71 -18.27 23.61
N LYS A 6 26.43 -18.44 23.25
CA LYS A 6 25.46 -17.33 23.25
C LYS A 6 25.25 -16.75 24.65
N ASP A 7 25.16 -17.62 25.64
CA ASP A 7 24.88 -17.26 27.03
C ASP A 7 26.06 -16.58 27.75
N THR A 8 27.25 -16.61 27.16
CA THR A 8 28.49 -16.03 27.72
C THR A 8 29.11 -14.95 26.83
N CYS A 9 28.57 -14.72 25.63
CA CYS A 9 29.08 -13.71 24.71
C CYS A 9 28.59 -12.32 25.11
N GLU A 10 29.50 -11.45 25.55
CA GLU A 10 29.22 -10.08 25.95
C GLU A 10 28.47 -9.27 24.88
N ILE A 11 28.78 -9.50 23.60
CA ILE A 11 28.12 -8.85 22.45
C ILE A 11 26.65 -9.32 22.31
N CYS A 12 26.38 -10.59 22.58
CA CYS A 12 25.02 -11.16 22.53
C CYS A 12 24.19 -10.68 23.72
N LEU A 13 24.77 -10.71 24.92
CA LEU A 13 24.13 -10.26 26.16
C LEU A 13 23.78 -8.76 26.11
N ALA A 14 24.64 -7.93 25.52
CA ALA A 14 24.35 -6.51 25.30
C ALA A 14 23.11 -6.27 24.42
N LYS A 15 22.84 -7.18 23.46
CA LYS A 15 21.71 -7.11 22.52
C LYS A 15 20.39 -7.64 23.08
N GLU A 16 20.41 -8.41 24.17
CA GLU A 16 19.19 -8.91 24.83
C GLU A 16 18.45 -7.82 25.62
N SER A 17 19.12 -6.72 25.96
CA SER A 17 18.54 -5.60 26.72
C SER A 17 17.50 -4.77 25.96
N THR A 18 17.38 -4.95 24.64
CA THR A 18 16.26 -4.38 23.88
C THR A 18 15.13 -5.39 23.87
N GLN A 19 14.23 -5.25 24.85
CA GLN A 19 12.92 -5.87 24.80
C GLN A 19 12.28 -5.48 23.46
N ARG A 20 12.35 -6.36 22.46
CA ARG A 20 11.60 -6.20 21.23
C ARG A 20 10.15 -6.28 21.68
N ARG A 21 9.48 -5.13 21.82
CA ARG A 21 8.02 -5.11 21.82
C ARG A 21 7.66 -5.87 20.55
N GLY A 22 7.19 -7.10 20.71
CA GLY A 22 6.80 -7.91 19.57
C GLY A 22 5.87 -7.03 18.74
N ILE A 23 6.23 -6.78 17.48
CA ILE A 23 5.29 -6.18 16.55
C ILE A 23 4.14 -7.17 16.53
N THR A 24 3.05 -6.81 17.22
CA THR A 24 1.82 -7.59 17.11
C THR A 24 1.26 -7.19 15.75
N VAL A 25 1.79 -7.81 14.69
CA VAL A 25 1.14 -7.75 13.39
C VAL A 25 -0.16 -8.50 13.59
N ARG A 26 -1.27 -7.77 13.79
CA ARG A 26 -2.60 -8.37 13.70
C ARG A 26 -2.85 -8.52 12.21
N PRO A 27 -2.86 -9.73 11.65
CA PRO A 27 -3.17 -9.88 10.24
C PRO A 27 -4.54 -9.26 10.00
N ILE A 28 -4.66 -8.38 9.02
CA ILE A 28 -5.97 -7.88 8.60
C ILE A 28 -6.67 -9.06 7.93
N VAL A 29 -7.53 -9.75 8.68
CA VAL A 29 -8.29 -10.91 8.21
C VAL A 29 -9.52 -10.37 7.49
N HIS A 30 -9.37 -10.02 6.22
CA HIS A 30 -10.52 -9.83 5.33
C HIS A 30 -10.83 -11.17 4.66
N SER A 31 -12.09 -11.59 4.71
CA SER A 31 -12.58 -12.83 4.10
C SER A 31 -13.00 -12.67 2.64
N GLU A 32 -13.03 -11.43 2.14
CA GLU A 32 -13.57 -11.08 0.83
C GLU A 32 -12.47 -10.50 -0.06
N LEU A 33 -12.36 -11.03 -1.29
CA LEU A 33 -11.51 -10.48 -2.34
C LEU A 33 -11.93 -9.05 -2.65
N ASN A 34 -10.96 -8.17 -2.93
CA ASN A 34 -11.20 -6.78 -3.30
C ASN A 34 -11.90 -5.95 -2.21
N ALA A 35 -11.97 -6.41 -0.95
CA ALA A 35 -12.53 -5.61 0.14
C ALA A 35 -11.63 -4.40 0.47
N ARG A 36 -10.31 -4.58 0.31
CA ARG A 36 -9.28 -3.59 0.64
C ARG A 36 -8.16 -3.64 -0.39
N VAL A 37 -7.82 -2.48 -0.92
CA VAL A 37 -6.68 -2.31 -1.83
C VAL A 37 -5.69 -1.29 -1.27
N GLN A 38 -4.43 -1.46 -1.64
CA GLN A 38 -3.37 -0.50 -1.37
C GLN A 38 -2.86 0.05 -2.70
N VAL A 39 -2.79 1.38 -2.81
CA VAL A 39 -2.14 2.08 -3.91
C VAL A 39 -0.76 2.58 -3.48
N ASP A 40 0.23 2.39 -4.33
CA ASP A 40 1.57 2.92 -4.17
C ASP A 40 2.12 3.43 -5.51
N LEU A 41 3.17 4.25 -5.46
CA LEU A 41 3.82 4.84 -6.62
C LEU A 41 5.33 4.56 -6.58
N ILE A 42 5.82 3.86 -7.59
CA ILE A 42 7.25 3.68 -7.81
C ILE A 42 7.75 4.88 -8.62
N ASP A 43 8.76 5.58 -8.09
CA ASP A 43 9.42 6.71 -8.74
C ASP A 43 10.43 6.22 -9.78
N MET A 44 10.17 6.53 -11.05
CA MET A 44 11.02 6.19 -12.19
C MET A 44 11.66 7.45 -12.81
N GLN A 45 11.64 8.61 -12.14
CA GLN A 45 12.16 9.87 -12.69
C GLN A 45 13.65 9.83 -13.05
N THR A 46 14.44 8.95 -12.43
CA THR A 46 15.87 8.76 -12.73
C THR A 46 16.11 7.90 -13.98
N CYS A 47 15.11 7.14 -14.42
CA CYS A 47 15.16 6.29 -15.61
C CYS A 47 13.75 6.20 -16.25
N PRO A 48 13.24 7.31 -16.81
CA PRO A 48 11.89 7.34 -17.37
C PRO A 48 11.82 6.62 -18.72
N ASP A 49 10.62 6.16 -19.08
CA ASP A 49 10.31 5.66 -20.41
C ASP A 49 9.42 6.68 -21.13
N GLY A 50 10.01 7.47 -22.03
CA GLY A 50 9.33 8.62 -22.64
C GLY A 50 8.85 9.62 -21.58
N ASP A 51 7.56 9.95 -21.61
CA ASP A 51 6.93 10.86 -20.63
C ASP A 51 6.55 10.17 -19.32
N TYR A 52 6.66 8.84 -19.22
CA TYR A 52 6.25 8.08 -18.05
C TYR A 52 7.36 8.07 -17.00
N ARG A 53 7.02 8.61 -15.83
CA ARG A 53 7.95 8.87 -14.72
C ARG A 53 7.58 8.11 -13.45
N PHE A 54 6.43 7.47 -13.42
CA PHE A 54 5.95 6.74 -12.26
C PHE A 54 5.26 5.45 -12.68
N ILE A 55 5.28 4.45 -11.80
CA ILE A 55 4.47 3.24 -11.94
C ILE A 55 3.53 3.18 -10.75
N MET A 56 2.22 3.22 -11.02
CA MET A 56 1.20 2.93 -10.02
C MET A 56 1.10 1.44 -9.79
N VAL A 57 1.14 1.05 -8.52
CA VAL A 57 0.92 -0.30 -8.04
C VAL A 57 -0.37 -0.29 -7.24
N LEU A 58 -1.40 -0.98 -7.74
CA LEU A 58 -2.64 -1.21 -6.98
C LEU A 58 -2.70 -2.69 -6.61
N GLN A 59 -2.58 -2.98 -5.32
CA GLN A 59 -2.52 -4.34 -4.80
C GLN A 59 -3.77 -4.66 -3.96
N ASP A 60 -4.44 -5.76 -4.27
CA ASP A 60 -5.45 -6.35 -3.39
C ASP A 60 -4.79 -6.90 -2.12
N HIS A 61 -5.33 -6.53 -0.96
CA HIS A 61 -4.72 -6.88 0.31
C HIS A 61 -4.75 -8.39 0.60
N LEU A 62 -5.77 -9.12 0.16
CA LEU A 62 -5.98 -10.54 0.49
C LEU A 62 -5.26 -11.48 -0.48
N ALA A 63 -5.63 -11.45 -1.75
CA ALA A 63 -5.09 -12.31 -2.80
C ALA A 63 -3.73 -11.84 -3.31
N LYS A 64 -3.27 -10.64 -2.92
CA LYS A 64 -2.03 -10.04 -3.42
C LYS A 64 -2.01 -9.90 -4.94
N PHE A 65 -3.19 -9.80 -5.57
CA PHE A 65 -3.32 -9.50 -6.98
C PHE A 65 -2.89 -8.05 -7.24
N ILE A 66 -2.14 -7.81 -8.32
CA ILE A 66 -1.51 -6.51 -8.59
C ILE A 66 -1.92 -5.99 -9.96
N HIS A 67 -2.37 -4.75 -10.01
CA HIS A 67 -2.51 -3.98 -11.23
C HIS A 67 -1.39 -2.94 -11.32
N LEU A 68 -0.75 -2.88 -12.49
CA LEU A 68 0.27 -1.88 -12.80
C LEU A 68 -0.25 -0.89 -13.85
N ARG A 69 0.05 0.40 -13.65
CA ARG A 69 -0.19 1.45 -14.63
C ARG A 69 1.01 2.39 -14.70
N ALA A 70 1.50 2.66 -15.90
CA ALA A 70 2.50 3.70 -16.13
C ALA A 70 1.82 5.07 -16.06
N LEU A 71 2.40 6.01 -15.31
CA LEU A 71 1.90 7.37 -15.12
C LEU A 71 2.96 8.40 -15.50
N THR A 72 2.52 9.52 -16.05
CA THR A 72 3.39 10.64 -16.43
C THR A 72 3.59 11.63 -15.29
N ARG A 73 2.66 11.66 -14.34
CA ARG A 73 2.59 12.59 -13.21
C ARG A 73 2.06 11.83 -11.97
N LYS A 74 2.32 12.33 -10.76
CA LYS A 74 2.05 11.59 -9.50
C LYS A 74 0.83 12.10 -8.73
N GLU A 75 0.12 13.07 -9.30
CA GLU A 75 -0.99 13.75 -8.66
C GLU A 75 -2.17 12.80 -8.52
N ALA A 76 -2.91 12.99 -7.43
CA ALA A 76 -4.06 12.17 -7.07
C ALA A 76 -5.09 12.02 -8.20
N ALA A 77 -5.30 13.07 -8.99
CA ALA A 77 -6.19 13.04 -10.14
C ALA A 77 -5.76 12.02 -11.20
N GLN A 78 -4.46 11.96 -11.57
CA GLN A 78 -4.01 10.97 -12.54
C GLN A 78 -4.06 9.55 -12.00
N VAL A 79 -3.79 9.40 -10.70
CA VAL A 79 -3.89 8.10 -10.01
C VAL A 79 -5.34 7.64 -9.99
N ALA A 80 -6.29 8.53 -9.71
CA ALA A 80 -7.72 8.26 -9.76
C ALA A 80 -8.17 7.84 -11.18
N ASP A 81 -7.76 8.58 -12.22
CA ASP A 81 -8.05 8.24 -13.63
C ASP A 81 -7.57 6.83 -13.98
N ALA A 82 -6.45 6.40 -13.42
CA ALA A 82 -5.86 5.07 -13.66
C ALA A 82 -6.54 3.95 -12.85
N ILE A 83 -7.09 4.26 -11.68
CA ILE A 83 -7.77 3.31 -10.79
C ILE A 83 -9.21 3.05 -11.23
N VAL A 84 -9.97 4.07 -11.63
CA VAL A 84 -11.41 3.93 -11.95
C VAL A 84 -11.69 2.80 -12.96
N PRO A 85 -10.97 2.67 -14.09
CA PRO A 85 -11.18 1.57 -15.02
C PRO A 85 -11.01 0.19 -14.37
N ILE A 86 -10.03 0.05 -13.46
CA ILE A 86 -9.80 -1.20 -12.73
C ILE A 86 -11.00 -1.50 -11.83
N PHE A 87 -11.55 -0.50 -11.15
CA PHE A 87 -12.75 -0.69 -10.32
C PHE A 87 -14.00 -1.02 -11.15
N LEU A 88 -14.11 -0.52 -12.36
CA LEU A 88 -15.21 -0.87 -13.27
C LEU A 88 -15.10 -2.31 -13.77
N ASP A 89 -13.88 -2.83 -13.96
CA ASP A 89 -13.65 -4.21 -14.42
C ASP A 89 -13.80 -5.25 -13.29
N PHE A 90 -13.30 -4.95 -12.09
CA PHE A 90 -13.15 -5.93 -10.99
C PHE A 90 -14.05 -5.64 -9.77
N GLY A 91 -14.80 -4.53 -9.82
CA GLY A 91 -15.55 -4.00 -8.68
C GLY A 91 -14.72 -2.98 -7.88
N ALA A 92 -15.43 -2.06 -7.23
CA ALA A 92 -14.82 -1.09 -6.33
C ALA A 92 -14.65 -1.69 -4.92
N PRO A 93 -13.48 -1.48 -4.27
CA PRO A 93 -13.27 -1.91 -2.90
C PRO A 93 -14.02 -1.03 -1.91
N SER A 94 -14.18 -1.50 -0.68
CA SER A 94 -14.68 -0.65 0.41
C SER A 94 -13.60 0.25 0.99
N ILE A 95 -12.34 -0.22 0.98
CA ILE A 95 -11.22 0.45 1.63
C ILE A 95 -10.07 0.65 0.64
N LEU A 96 -9.58 1.89 0.53
CA LEU A 96 -8.36 2.23 -0.19
C LEU A 96 -7.30 2.77 0.79
N GLN A 97 -6.08 2.29 0.65
CA GLN A 97 -4.93 2.69 1.48
C GLN A 97 -3.78 3.18 0.61
N SER A 98 -2.89 3.98 1.19
CA SER A 98 -1.67 4.43 0.53
C SER A 98 -0.53 4.61 1.52
N ASP A 99 0.69 4.23 1.12
CA ASP A 99 1.91 4.44 1.91
C ASP A 99 2.38 5.91 1.86
N ASN A 100 1.95 6.67 0.84
CA ASN A 100 2.13 8.13 0.76
C ASN A 100 1.27 8.93 1.76
N GLY A 101 0.66 8.26 2.73
CA GLY A 101 -0.11 8.88 3.80
C GLY A 101 -1.60 9.07 3.53
N ARG A 102 -2.34 9.35 4.60
CA ARG A 102 -3.80 9.51 4.60
C ARG A 102 -4.29 10.66 3.71
N GLU A 103 -3.54 11.76 3.69
CA GLU A 103 -3.88 12.94 2.87
C GLU A 103 -3.89 12.60 1.39
N PHE A 104 -2.88 11.86 0.92
CA PHE A 104 -2.81 11.42 -0.47
C PHE A 104 -3.94 10.44 -0.81
N ALA A 105 -4.18 9.43 0.03
CA ALA A 105 -5.28 8.49 -0.19
C ALA A 105 -6.64 9.20 -0.27
N ASN A 106 -6.90 10.16 0.62
CA ASN A 106 -8.12 10.96 0.58
C ASN A 106 -8.20 11.81 -0.69
N ALA A 107 -7.10 12.39 -1.15
CA ALA A 107 -7.07 13.16 -2.40
C ALA A 107 -7.42 12.27 -3.60
N VAL A 108 -6.94 11.03 -3.63
CA VAL A 108 -7.28 10.04 -4.68
C VAL A 108 -8.76 9.68 -4.60
N ILE A 109 -9.29 9.38 -3.41
CA ILE A 109 -10.71 9.08 -3.21
C ILE A 109 -11.60 10.24 -3.66
N ASN A 110 -11.27 11.47 -3.25
CA ASN A 110 -12.02 12.66 -3.66
C ASN A 110 -12.01 12.84 -5.17
N SER A 111 -10.84 12.68 -5.81
CA SER A 111 -10.72 12.76 -7.28
C SER A 111 -11.58 11.69 -7.98
N MET A 112 -11.63 10.47 -7.44
CA MET A 112 -12.52 9.43 -7.97
C MET A 112 -14.00 9.76 -7.76
N GLN A 113 -14.38 10.35 -6.63
CA GLN A 113 -15.77 10.73 -6.34
C GLN A 113 -16.25 11.93 -7.17
N GLU A 114 -15.35 12.81 -7.62
CA GLU A 114 -15.67 13.84 -8.60
C GLU A 114 -16.08 13.23 -9.95
N MET A 115 -15.45 12.11 -10.35
CA MET A 115 -15.76 11.38 -11.58
C MET A 115 -16.94 10.42 -11.43
N TRP A 116 -17.08 9.80 -10.26
CA TRP A 116 -18.09 8.80 -9.92
C TRP A 116 -18.71 9.12 -8.56
N PRO A 117 -19.74 9.99 -8.51
CA PRO A 117 -20.34 10.49 -7.26
C PRO A 117 -20.93 9.41 -6.34
N GLU A 118 -21.39 8.29 -6.91
CA GLU A 118 -21.96 7.17 -6.15
C GLU A 118 -20.88 6.23 -5.55
N LEU A 119 -19.60 6.44 -5.86
CA LEU A 119 -18.50 5.62 -5.37
C LEU A 119 -18.34 5.74 -3.85
N ARG A 120 -18.44 4.60 -3.16
CA ARG A 120 -18.29 4.51 -1.69
C ARG A 120 -17.00 3.78 -1.33
N VAL A 121 -15.91 4.54 -1.29
CA VAL A 121 -14.59 4.08 -0.83
C VAL A 121 -14.16 4.95 0.33
N VAL A 122 -13.58 4.35 1.37
CA VAL A 122 -13.02 5.09 2.50
C VAL A 122 -11.54 4.79 2.69
N HIS A 123 -10.82 5.72 3.32
CA HIS A 123 -9.46 5.46 3.78
C HIS A 123 -9.44 4.50 4.99
N GLY A 124 -8.58 3.49 4.96
CA GLY A 124 -8.36 2.57 6.09
C GLY A 124 -6.98 2.71 6.73
N GLU A 125 -6.89 2.57 8.06
CA GLU A 125 -5.60 2.49 8.76
C GLU A 125 -4.97 1.09 8.66
N LEU A 126 -3.63 1.04 8.71
CA LEU A 126 -2.84 -0.17 8.94
C LEU A 126 -2.86 -0.44 10.45
N PHE A 127 -3.35 -1.59 10.88
CA PHE A 127 -3.22 -2.02 12.28
C PHE A 127 -1.87 -2.71 12.50
#